data_AF-A0A7C7JNA1-F1
#
_entry.id   AF-A0A7C7JNA1-F1
#
_cell.length_a   1.000
_cell.length_b   1.000
_cell.length_c   1.000
_cell.angle_alpha   90.00
_cell.angle_beta   90.00
_cell.angle_gamma   90.00
#
_symmetry.space_group_name_H-M   'P 1'
#
loop_
_entity.id
_entity.type
_entity.pdbx_description
1 polymer ?
#
loop_
_entity_poly.entity_id
_entity_poly.type
_entity_poly.pdbx_seq_one_letter_code
_entity_poly.pdbx_strand_id
1 'polypeptide(L)'
;LQSILTEGRSKIEIETQEIAQSLLDEYESGIQITQVQTQKADPPDQVIDAFRDVQAARADMERAKNEAQAYQNDVIPRARGEAAKILQQAEAYKKQVVAKAEGEASRFLAIYKEYSNAKRVTKERMYLETMEKVLAAVDKVIIEKNASTGVVPYLALPEIKKKAKVTE
;
A
#
# COMPACT_ATOMS: atom_id res chain seq x y z
N LEU A 1 -10.43 43.90 -6.31
CA LEU A 1 -9.52 44.21 -7.44
C LEU A 1 -9.50 43.13 -8.53
N GLN A 2 -9.76 41.85 -8.23
CA GLN A 2 -9.82 40.79 -9.24
C GLN A 2 -11.11 40.82 -10.09
N SER A 3 -12.28 41.16 -9.52
CA SER A 3 -13.53 41.27 -10.30
C SER A 3 -13.60 42.48 -11.23
N ILE A 4 -12.83 43.54 -10.94
CA ILE A 4 -12.79 44.75 -11.80
C ILE A 4 -12.05 44.44 -13.11
N LEU A 5 -11.10 43.51 -13.10
CA LEU A 5 -10.33 43.14 -14.28
C LEU A 5 -11.08 42.15 -15.21
N THR A 6 -12.09 41.43 -14.70
CA THR A 6 -12.89 40.47 -15.49
C THR A 6 -14.34 40.92 -15.72
N GLU A 7 -15.09 41.36 -14.70
CA GLU A 7 -16.45 41.89 -14.87
C GLU A 7 -16.46 43.35 -15.34
N GLY A 8 -15.49 44.16 -14.89
CA GLY A 8 -15.40 45.56 -15.28
C GLY A 8 -15.05 45.75 -16.76
N ARG A 9 -14.30 44.81 -17.36
CA ARG A 9 -13.92 44.86 -18.78
C ARG A 9 -15.12 44.79 -19.72
N SER A 10 -16.05 43.87 -19.46
CA SER A 10 -17.24 43.72 -20.32
C SER A 10 -18.13 44.97 -20.28
N LYS A 11 -18.27 45.62 -19.12
CA LYS A 11 -19.03 46.87 -19.00
C LYS A 11 -18.35 48.03 -19.74
N ILE A 12 -17.03 48.17 -19.59
CA ILE A 12 -16.26 49.24 -20.25
C ILE A 12 -16.27 49.04 -21.77
N GLU A 13 -16.20 47.81 -22.27
CA GLU A 13 -16.29 47.50 -23.70
C GLU A 13 -17.65 47.89 -24.30
N ILE A 14 -18.75 47.63 -23.58
CA ILE A 14 -20.10 48.00 -23.98
C ILE A 14 -20.29 49.53 -23.97
N GLU A 15 -19.91 50.20 -22.88
CA GLU A 15 -20.01 51.67 -22.78
C GLU A 15 -19.16 52.37 -23.85
N THR A 16 -17.96 51.86 -24.13
CA THR A 16 -17.09 52.41 -25.18
C THR A 16 -17.68 52.18 -26.57
N GLN A 17 -18.30 51.03 -26.81
CA GLN A 17 -18.99 50.74 -28.06
C GLN A 17 -20.18 51.69 -28.29
N GLU A 18 -21.00 51.94 -27.27
CA GLU A 18 -22.14 52.86 -27.35
C GLU A 18 -21.71 54.30 -27.63
N ILE A 19 -20.69 54.80 -26.94
CA ILE A 19 -20.16 56.16 -27.13
C ILE A 19 -19.49 56.31 -28.50
N ALA A 20 -18.75 55.30 -28.95
CA ALA A 20 -18.09 55.35 -30.25
C ALA A 20 -19.11 55.25 -31.40
N GLN A 21 -20.17 54.44 -31.23
CA GLN A 21 -21.25 54.35 -32.22
C GLN A 21 -22.02 55.67 -32.31
N SER A 22 -22.38 56.29 -31.17
CA SER A 22 -23.11 57.56 -31.18
C SER A 22 -22.32 58.70 -31.84
N LEU A 23 -21.00 58.75 -31.65
CA LEU A 23 -20.12 59.72 -32.31
C LEU A 23 -20.02 59.48 -33.83
N LEU A 24 -19.98 58.23 -34.28
CA LEU A 24 -19.93 57.87 -35.70
C LEU A 24 -21.26 58.09 -36.42
N ASP A 25 -22.37 57.95 -35.71
CA ASP A 25 -23.72 58.26 -36.19
C ASP A 25 -23.93 59.79 -36.29
N GLU A 26 -23.41 60.58 -35.34
CA GLU A 26 -23.44 62.05 -35.39
C GLU A 26 -22.65 62.61 -36.59
N TYR A 27 -21.54 61.96 -36.97
CA TYR A 27 -20.77 62.32 -38.16
C TYR A 27 -21.31 61.72 -39.48
N GLU A 28 -22.48 61.05 -39.46
CA GLU A 28 -23.10 60.40 -40.62
C GLU A 28 -22.14 59.47 -41.40
N SER A 29 -21.22 58.80 -40.69
CA SER A 29 -20.11 58.08 -41.33
C SER A 29 -20.52 56.77 -42.03
N GLY A 30 -21.73 56.24 -41.75
CA GLY A 30 -22.22 54.98 -42.30
C GLY A 30 -21.49 53.73 -41.78
N ILE A 31 -20.70 53.86 -40.70
CA ILE A 31 -19.89 52.80 -40.10
C ILE A 31 -20.60 52.21 -38.88
N GLN A 32 -20.69 50.88 -38.80
CA GLN A 32 -21.26 50.17 -37.65
C GLN A 32 -20.18 49.39 -36.90
N ILE A 33 -20.05 49.65 -35.60
CA ILE A 33 -19.10 48.95 -34.72
C ILE A 33 -19.72 47.63 -34.24
N THR A 34 -19.11 46.52 -34.62
CA THR A 34 -19.58 45.16 -34.23
C THR A 34 -19.08 44.71 -32.87
N GLN A 35 -17.82 45.04 -32.51
CA GLN A 35 -17.23 44.63 -31.23
C GLN A 35 -16.04 45.52 -30.86
N VAL A 36 -15.97 45.92 -29.59
CA VAL A 36 -14.80 46.57 -28.98
C VAL A 36 -14.09 45.56 -28.09
N GLN A 37 -12.78 45.39 -28.28
CA GLN A 37 -11.96 44.53 -27.43
C GLN A 37 -10.90 45.37 -26.72
N THR A 38 -10.83 45.25 -25.39
CA THR A 38 -9.79 45.92 -24.61
C THR A 38 -8.45 45.22 -24.86
N GLN A 39 -7.41 45.98 -25.24
CA GLN A 39 -6.06 45.40 -25.31
C GLN A 39 -5.58 44.98 -23.91
N LYS A 40 -4.71 43.96 -23.86
CA LYS A 40 -4.11 43.50 -22.60
C LYS A 40 -3.38 44.67 -21.93
N ALA A 41 -3.95 45.14 -20.83
CA ALA A 41 -3.27 46.04 -19.90
C ALA A 41 -2.28 45.21 -19.09
N ASP A 42 -1.05 45.10 -19.56
CA ASP A 42 0.04 44.55 -18.77
C ASP A 42 0.49 45.60 -17.72
N PRO A 43 0.80 45.20 -16.47
CA PRO A 43 1.29 46.13 -15.46
C PRO A 43 2.61 46.76 -15.90
N PRO A 44 2.94 48.00 -15.50
CA PRO A 44 4.23 48.59 -15.81
C PRO A 44 5.36 47.78 -15.17
N ASP A 45 6.47 47.62 -15.90
CA ASP A 45 7.60 46.73 -15.54
C ASP A 45 8.11 46.91 -14.10
N GLN A 46 7.94 48.10 -13.53
CA GLN A 46 8.38 48.48 -12.18
C GLN A 46 7.65 47.74 -11.03
N VAL A 47 6.47 47.14 -11.27
CA VAL A 47 5.65 46.49 -10.22
C VAL A 47 5.33 45.02 -10.48
N ILE A 48 5.75 44.47 -11.62
CA ILE A 48 5.48 43.08 -11.99
C ILE A 48 6.13 42.10 -11.00
N ASP A 49 7.37 42.39 -10.56
CA ASP A 49 8.12 41.50 -9.67
C ASP A 49 7.48 41.41 -8.28
N ALA A 50 7.12 42.56 -7.68
CA ALA A 50 6.42 42.59 -6.39
C ALA A 50 5.05 41.89 -6.45
N PHE A 51 4.34 41.97 -7.58
CA PHE A 51 3.08 41.24 -7.78
C PHE A 51 3.27 39.74 -7.90
N ARG A 52 4.32 39.30 -8.63
CA ARG A 52 4.67 37.88 -8.77
C ARG A 52 5.06 37.29 -7.43
N ASP A 53 5.80 38.03 -6.61
CA ASP A 53 6.19 37.60 -5.27
C ASP A 53 4.99 37.37 -4.35
N VAL A 54 4.00 38.28 -4.37
CA VAL A 54 2.78 38.11 -3.55
C VAL A 54 1.97 36.88 -3.99
N GLN A 55 1.89 36.62 -5.30
CA GLN A 55 1.18 35.43 -5.80
C GLN A 55 1.94 34.14 -5.49
N ALA A 56 3.27 34.14 -5.64
CA ALA A 56 4.12 33.01 -5.26
C ALA A 56 3.97 32.70 -3.76
N ALA A 57 4.06 33.72 -2.90
CA ALA A 57 3.89 33.55 -1.46
C ALA A 57 2.51 33.00 -1.06
N ARG A 58 1.44 33.42 -1.76
CA ARG A 58 0.09 32.86 -1.54
C ARG A 58 0.01 31.39 -1.95
N ALA A 59 0.55 31.05 -3.12
CA ALA A 59 0.57 29.67 -3.60
C ALA A 59 1.37 28.76 -2.66
N ASP A 60 2.51 29.23 -2.17
CA ASP A 60 3.33 28.48 -1.22
C ASP A 60 2.65 28.34 0.15
N MET A 61 1.97 29.39 0.64
CA MET A 61 1.16 29.30 1.86
C MET A 61 0.04 28.26 1.72
N GLU A 62 -0.69 28.26 0.61
CA GLU A 62 -1.74 27.28 0.35
C GLU A 62 -1.18 25.87 0.23
N ARG A 63 -0.04 25.69 -0.45
CA ARG A 63 0.65 24.40 -0.54
C ARG A 63 1.03 23.90 0.85
N ALA A 64 1.71 24.71 1.66
CA ALA A 64 2.13 24.33 3.00
C ALA A 64 0.95 23.97 3.91
N LYS A 65 -0.17 24.72 3.80
CA LYS A 65 -1.40 24.42 4.55
C LYS A 65 -2.02 23.09 4.12
N ASN A 66 -2.08 22.82 2.82
CA ASN A 66 -2.63 21.57 2.28
C ASN A 66 -1.76 20.38 2.66
N GLU A 67 -0.44 20.51 2.60
CA GLU A 67 0.51 19.47 3.04
C GLU A 67 0.36 19.16 4.54
N ALA A 68 0.25 20.19 5.38
CA ALA A 68 0.03 20.01 6.81
C ALA A 68 -1.30 19.29 7.12
N GLN A 69 -2.37 19.66 6.40
CA GLN A 69 -3.67 18.98 6.52
C GLN A 69 -3.60 17.53 6.04
N ALA A 70 -2.95 17.28 4.91
CA ALA A 70 -2.75 15.92 4.40
C ALA A 70 -1.94 15.06 5.38
N TYR A 71 -0.89 15.62 5.97
CA TYR A 71 -0.07 14.94 6.98
C TYR A 71 -0.89 14.59 8.23
N GLN A 72 -1.68 15.53 8.76
CA GLN A 72 -2.57 15.26 9.90
C GLN A 72 -3.60 14.16 9.58
N ASN A 73 -4.18 14.22 8.38
CA ASN A 73 -5.15 13.26 7.90
C ASN A 73 -4.55 11.88 7.62
N ASP A 74 -3.24 11.76 7.42
CA ASP A 74 -2.55 10.48 7.21
C ASP A 74 -2.06 9.85 8.53
N VAL A 75 -1.42 10.63 9.39
CA VAL A 75 -0.76 10.11 10.59
C VAL A 75 -1.74 9.50 11.59
N ILE A 76 -2.86 10.17 11.87
CA ILE A 76 -3.82 9.70 12.88
C ILE A 76 -4.50 8.39 12.44
N PRO A 77 -5.03 8.27 11.20
CA PRO A 77 -5.61 7.00 10.74
C PRO A 77 -4.58 5.89 10.62
N ARG A 78 -3.37 6.18 10.14
CA ARG A 78 -2.28 5.19 10.04
C ARG A 78 -1.93 4.61 11.41
N ALA A 79 -1.70 5.47 12.41
CA ALA A 79 -1.41 5.04 13.77
C ALA A 79 -2.56 4.21 14.39
N ARG A 80 -3.82 4.61 14.14
CA ARG A 80 -5.00 3.83 14.57
C ARG A 80 -5.06 2.46 13.88
N GLY A 81 -4.78 2.41 12.58
CA GLY A 81 -4.74 1.16 11.81
C GLY A 81 -3.66 0.22 12.30
N GLU A 82 -2.46 0.73 12.60
CA GLU A 82 -1.37 -0.05 13.17
C GLU A 82 -1.71 -0.58 14.57
N ALA A 83 -2.29 0.25 15.44
CA ALA A 83 -2.75 -0.17 16.76
C ALA A 83 -3.80 -1.28 16.66
N ALA A 84 -4.80 -1.13 15.78
CA ALA A 84 -5.83 -2.13 15.55
C ALA A 84 -5.23 -3.45 15.01
N LYS A 85 -4.27 -3.36 14.10
CA LYS A 85 -3.54 -4.52 13.56
C LYS A 85 -2.81 -5.28 14.67
N ILE A 86 -2.10 -4.58 15.56
CA ILE A 86 -1.39 -5.21 16.69
C ILE A 86 -2.38 -5.92 17.62
N LEU A 87 -3.49 -5.28 17.96
CA LEU A 87 -4.53 -5.88 18.81
C LEU A 87 -5.13 -7.14 18.17
N GLN A 88 -5.50 -7.06 16.88
CA GLN A 88 -6.04 -8.21 16.16
C GLN A 88 -5.04 -9.36 16.04
N GLN A 89 -3.76 -9.06 15.81
CA GLN A 89 -2.70 -10.07 15.79
C GLN A 89 -2.53 -10.74 17.17
N ALA A 90 -2.57 -9.96 18.25
CA ALA A 90 -2.49 -10.49 19.60
C ALA A 90 -3.71 -11.37 19.95
N GLU A 91 -4.92 -10.95 19.56
CA GLU A 91 -6.13 -11.75 19.73
C GLU A 91 -6.09 -13.04 18.90
N ALA A 92 -5.64 -12.96 17.66
CA ALA A 92 -5.49 -14.11 16.78
C ALA A 92 -4.48 -15.11 17.38
N TYR A 93 -3.33 -14.63 17.85
CA TYR A 93 -2.33 -15.46 18.51
C TYR A 93 -2.90 -16.13 19.76
N LYS A 94 -3.59 -15.37 20.62
CA LYS A 94 -4.26 -15.92 21.81
C LYS A 94 -5.24 -17.03 21.44
N LYS A 95 -6.11 -16.79 20.45
CA LYS A 95 -7.08 -17.79 19.98
C LYS A 95 -6.39 -19.02 19.39
N GLN A 96 -5.33 -18.83 18.61
CA GLN A 96 -4.55 -19.92 18.05
C GLN A 96 -3.91 -20.79 19.14
N VAL A 97 -3.34 -20.18 20.18
CA VAL A 97 -2.72 -20.91 21.30
C VAL A 97 -3.77 -21.69 22.08
N VAL A 98 -4.92 -21.07 22.39
CA VAL A 98 -6.01 -21.76 23.09
C VAL A 98 -6.56 -22.93 22.25
N ALA A 99 -6.89 -22.69 20.98
CA ALA A 99 -7.41 -23.73 20.10
C ALA A 99 -6.41 -24.88 19.90
N LYS A 100 -5.12 -24.57 19.81
CA LYS A 100 -4.06 -25.59 19.72
C LYS A 100 -4.00 -26.41 21.01
N ALA A 101 -4.02 -25.77 22.18
CA ALA A 101 -4.01 -26.45 23.47
C ALA A 101 -5.25 -27.34 23.66
N GLU A 102 -6.44 -26.85 23.30
CA GLU A 102 -7.69 -27.62 23.34
C GLU A 102 -7.68 -28.81 22.38
N GLY A 103 -7.14 -28.63 21.16
CA GLY A 103 -6.98 -29.69 20.18
C GLY A 103 -5.99 -30.77 20.66
N GLU A 104 -4.87 -30.36 21.24
CA GLU A 104 -3.88 -31.28 21.83
C GLU A 104 -4.46 -32.04 23.03
N ALA A 105 -5.19 -31.36 23.92
CA ALA A 105 -5.87 -32.00 25.05
C ALA A 105 -6.93 -33.00 24.59
N SER A 106 -7.77 -32.62 23.62
CA SER A 106 -8.78 -33.50 23.03
C SER A 106 -8.15 -34.73 22.38
N ARG A 107 -7.06 -34.55 21.63
CA ARG A 107 -6.29 -35.64 21.03
C ARG A 107 -5.71 -36.56 22.10
N PHE A 108 -5.15 -36.00 23.17
CA PHE A 108 -4.61 -36.77 24.28
C PHE A 108 -5.68 -37.62 24.95
N LEU A 109 -6.85 -37.04 25.24
CA LEU A 109 -7.98 -37.76 25.85
C LEU A 109 -8.48 -38.90 24.96
N ALA A 110 -8.58 -38.67 23.65
CA ALA A 110 -8.95 -39.71 22.69
C ALA A 110 -7.95 -40.88 22.69
N ILE A 111 -6.66 -40.58 22.65
CA ILE A 111 -5.59 -41.59 22.73
C ILE A 111 -5.62 -42.32 24.07
N TYR A 112 -5.80 -41.61 25.18
CA TYR A 112 -5.87 -42.20 26.52
C TYR A 112 -7.03 -43.17 26.64
N LYS A 113 -8.20 -42.83 26.09
CA LYS A 113 -9.38 -43.72 26.05
C LYS A 113 -9.06 -45.04 25.33
N GLU A 114 -8.45 -44.95 24.14
CA GLU A 114 -8.03 -46.14 23.37
C GLU A 114 -6.92 -46.94 24.08
N TYR A 115 -5.99 -46.24 24.73
CA TYR A 115 -4.93 -46.86 25.51
C TYR A 115 -5.48 -47.62 26.74
N SER A 116 -6.50 -47.08 27.41
CA SER A 116 -7.19 -47.75 28.51
C SER A 116 -7.86 -49.04 28.07
N ASN A 117 -8.45 -49.06 26.86
CA ASN A 117 -9.12 -50.23 26.31
C ASN A 117 -8.12 -51.30 25.81
N ALA A 118 -7.02 -50.89 25.16
CA ALA A 118 -6.12 -51.81 24.46
C ALA A 118 -4.62 -51.43 24.61
N LYS A 119 -4.12 -51.48 25.85
CA LYS A 119 -2.80 -50.96 26.25
C LYS A 119 -1.60 -51.46 25.41
N ARG A 120 -1.53 -52.75 25.08
CA ARG A 120 -0.36 -53.34 24.40
C ARG A 120 -0.23 -52.88 22.95
N VAL A 121 -1.32 -53.02 22.18
CA VAL A 121 -1.34 -52.67 20.75
C VAL A 121 -1.19 -51.17 20.50
N THR A 122 -1.74 -50.33 21.39
CA THR A 122 -1.64 -48.87 21.26
C THR A 122 -0.21 -48.38 21.50
N LYS A 123 0.53 -48.96 22.46
CA LYS A 123 1.96 -48.63 22.67
C LYS A 123 2.81 -49.02 21.48
N GLU A 124 2.61 -50.23 20.98
CA GLU A 124 3.40 -50.77 19.88
C GLU A 124 3.17 -49.97 18.59
N ARG A 125 1.91 -49.61 18.28
CA ARG A 125 1.59 -48.70 17.19
C ARG A 125 2.24 -47.34 17.35
N MET A 126 2.13 -46.70 18.52
CA MET A 126 2.78 -45.39 18.77
C MET A 126 4.29 -45.45 18.57
N TYR A 127 4.94 -46.52 19.03
CA TYR A 127 6.37 -46.71 18.85
C TYR A 127 6.74 -46.86 17.37
N LEU A 128 6.01 -47.69 16.62
CA LEU A 128 6.25 -47.88 15.20
C LEU A 128 6.01 -46.58 14.41
N GLU A 129 4.94 -45.83 14.68
CA GLU A 129 4.66 -44.54 14.01
C GLU A 129 5.70 -43.46 14.33
N THR A 130 6.15 -43.38 15.59
CA THR A 130 7.21 -42.43 15.95
C THR A 130 8.53 -42.80 15.31
N MET A 131 8.88 -44.10 15.30
CA MET A 131 10.08 -44.60 14.66
C MET A 131 10.02 -44.41 13.13
N GLU A 132 8.88 -44.62 12.50
CA GLU A 132 8.66 -44.34 11.08
C GLU A 132 8.95 -42.87 10.76
N LYS A 133 8.41 -41.92 11.54
CA LYS A 133 8.63 -40.48 11.35
C LYS A 133 10.09 -40.07 11.57
N VAL A 134 10.70 -40.56 12.65
CA VAL A 134 12.10 -40.26 12.97
C VAL A 134 12.99 -40.81 11.87
N LEU A 135 12.80 -42.07 11.50
CA LEU A 135 13.59 -42.68 10.45
C LEU A 135 13.30 -41.99 9.10
N ALA A 136 12.07 -41.59 8.76
CA ALA A 136 11.80 -40.87 7.50
C ALA A 136 12.61 -39.56 7.34
N ALA A 137 12.96 -38.90 8.45
CA ALA A 137 13.76 -37.68 8.44
C ALA A 137 15.29 -37.93 8.37
N VAL A 138 15.74 -39.18 8.47
CA VAL A 138 17.17 -39.54 8.49
C VAL A 138 17.56 -40.22 7.17
N ASP A 139 18.70 -39.80 6.61
CA ASP A 139 19.33 -40.47 5.47
C ASP A 139 19.80 -41.87 5.91
N LYS A 140 19.01 -42.89 5.56
CA LYS A 140 19.27 -44.29 5.90
C LYS A 140 20.07 -44.99 4.81
N VAL A 141 21.08 -45.73 5.23
CA VAL A 141 21.77 -46.73 4.40
C VAL A 141 21.52 -48.10 5.02
N ILE A 142 20.83 -48.98 4.30
CA ILE A 142 20.51 -50.34 4.74
C ILE A 142 21.54 -51.28 4.10
N ILE A 143 22.34 -51.96 4.92
CA ILE A 143 23.36 -52.91 4.46
C ILE A 143 22.90 -54.33 4.83
N GLU A 144 22.79 -55.20 3.84
CA GLU A 144 22.39 -56.58 4.03
C GLU A 144 23.56 -57.40 4.63
N LYS A 145 23.30 -58.08 5.76
CA LYS A 145 24.32 -58.75 6.58
C LYS A 145 24.96 -59.97 5.88
N ASN A 146 24.40 -60.43 4.76
CA ASN A 146 24.87 -61.58 3.98
C ASN A 146 25.53 -61.21 2.64
N ALA A 147 25.69 -59.92 2.33
CA ALA A 147 26.45 -59.48 1.15
C ALA A 147 27.94 -59.38 1.49
N SER A 148 28.54 -60.50 1.86
CA SER A 148 29.99 -60.66 1.94
C SER A 148 30.57 -60.58 0.53
N THR A 149 30.85 -59.37 0.06
CA THR A 149 31.93 -58.94 -0.86
C THR A 149 31.46 -57.70 -1.62
N GLY A 150 31.91 -56.51 -1.20
CA GLY A 150 31.88 -55.33 -2.06
C GLY A 150 30.93 -54.18 -1.71
N VAL A 151 30.59 -53.96 -0.44
CA VAL A 151 29.89 -52.71 -0.05
C VAL A 151 30.93 -51.63 0.23
N VAL A 152 31.18 -50.76 -0.77
CA VAL A 152 32.01 -49.57 -0.58
C VAL A 152 31.24 -48.56 0.28
N PRO A 153 31.80 -48.03 1.38
CA PRO A 153 31.11 -47.04 2.20
C PRO A 153 30.76 -45.82 1.35
N TYR A 154 29.46 -45.52 1.24
CA TYR A 154 29.00 -44.31 0.58
C TYR A 154 29.43 -43.10 1.42
N LEU A 155 30.48 -42.40 0.97
CA LEU A 155 30.85 -41.09 1.51
C LEU A 155 29.89 -40.06 0.92
N ALA A 156 28.91 -39.61 1.71
CA ALA A 156 27.97 -38.59 1.27
C ALA A 156 28.73 -37.25 1.13
N LEU A 157 29.12 -36.90 -0.10
CA LEU A 157 29.68 -35.59 -0.42
C LEU A 157 28.58 -34.53 -0.26
N PRO A 158 28.75 -33.51 0.62
CA PRO A 158 27.75 -32.47 0.90
C PRO A 158 27.29 -31.66 -0.32
N GLU A 159 28.03 -31.73 -1.43
CA GLU A 159 27.88 -30.80 -2.56
C GLU A 159 26.84 -31.23 -3.60
N ILE A 160 26.43 -32.51 -3.64
CA ILE A 160 25.49 -32.99 -4.67
C ILE A 160 24.03 -32.74 -4.29
N LYS A 161 23.70 -32.68 -2.98
CA LYS A 161 22.31 -32.39 -2.52
C LYS A 161 21.88 -30.93 -2.69
N LYS A 162 22.82 -29.98 -2.88
CA LYS A 162 22.50 -28.55 -2.96
C LYS A 162 21.96 -28.10 -4.33
N LYS A 163 22.08 -28.92 -5.39
CA LYS A 163 21.59 -28.60 -6.75
C LYS A 163 20.17 -29.08 -7.06
N ALA A 164 19.55 -29.91 -6.23
CA ALA A 164 18.22 -30.48 -6.52
C ALA A 164 17.04 -29.64 -5.96
N LYS A 165 17.30 -28.50 -5.32
CA LYS A 165 16.25 -27.65 -4.71
C LYS A 165 16.24 -26.22 -5.26
N VAL A 166 16.47 -26.08 -6.56
CA VAL A 166 16.28 -24.83 -7.31
C VAL A 166 15.40 -25.12 -8.52
N THR A 167 14.11 -25.35 -8.28
CA THR A 167 13.02 -25.12 -9.24
C THR A 167 11.69 -25.17 -8.48
N GLU A 168 10.95 -24.06 -8.62
CA GLU A 168 9.59 -23.70 -8.14
C GLU A 168 9.37 -23.44 -6.64
#